data_AF-A0A507E0C0-F1
#
_entry.id   AF-A0A507E0C0-F1
#
_cell.length_a   1.000
_cell.length_b   1.000
_cell.length_c   1.000
_cell.angle_alpha   90.00
_cell.angle_beta   90.00
_cell.angle_gamma   90.00
#
_symmetry.space_group_name_H-M   'P 1'
#
loop_
_entity.id
_entity.type
_entity.pdbx_description
1 polymer ?
#
loop_
_entity_poly.entity_id
_entity_poly.type
_entity_poly.pdbx_seq_one_letter_code
_entity_poly.pdbx_strand_id
1 'polypeptide(L)'
;MRSRDDAKGLQAAMRAHCMRRDQCCVLSGRCEDVVLKCSHVLTPEYGAKWFAEELDRGDFLCSFPTVAGRYLPAFDIKNGVIMSADLHESFDAFRFSIWPRDNKFFVHLFYPVTGLRHGQEVTTPHILPNGPTPNYFRDLFPEPEVFLAHFAQAVLFNMRGAGEAYIPSNDSGDYTDDDIFANLSEDLQFHWWDSEQELARKIVRRDQLRRSCARYQYEVEQA
;
A
#
# COMPACT_ATOMS: atom_id res chain seq x y z
N MET A 1 13.90 25.29 -1.89
CA MET A 1 12.49 25.39 -1.44
C MET A 1 11.74 24.24 -2.11
N ARG A 2 11.49 23.14 -1.37
CA ARG A 2 10.76 21.96 -1.89
C ARG A 2 9.31 22.40 -2.07
N SER A 3 8.78 22.39 -3.28
CA SER A 3 7.40 22.79 -3.51
C SER A 3 6.49 21.76 -2.84
N ARG A 4 5.62 22.22 -1.93
CA ARG A 4 4.57 21.40 -1.30
C ARG A 4 3.69 20.72 -2.36
N ASP A 5 3.60 21.33 -3.54
CA ASP A 5 2.82 20.82 -4.67
C ASP A 5 3.50 19.63 -5.37
N ASP A 6 4.84 19.59 -5.40
CA ASP A 6 5.58 18.45 -5.97
C ASP A 6 5.37 17.19 -5.12
N ALA A 7 5.41 17.32 -3.80
CA ALA A 7 5.20 16.20 -2.87
C ALA A 7 3.76 15.68 -2.95
N LYS A 8 2.77 16.58 -3.00
CA LYS A 8 1.36 16.22 -3.25
C LYS A 8 1.19 15.48 -4.57
N GLY A 9 1.81 15.98 -5.64
CA GLY A 9 1.78 15.34 -6.96
C GLY A 9 2.38 13.94 -6.95
N LEU A 10 3.53 13.77 -6.29
CA LEU A 10 4.20 12.47 -6.16
C LEU A 10 3.36 11.48 -5.34
N GLN A 11 2.75 11.93 -4.24
CA GLN A 11 1.86 11.11 -3.43
C GLN A 11 0.63 10.65 -4.23
N ALA A 12 0.00 11.56 -4.97
CA ALA A 12 -1.14 11.23 -5.84
C ALA A 12 -0.74 10.23 -6.94
N ALA A 13 0.42 10.44 -7.57
CA ALA A 13 0.96 9.52 -8.57
C ALA A 13 1.25 8.15 -7.97
N MET A 14 1.90 8.09 -6.81
CA MET A 14 2.26 6.84 -6.12
C MET A 14 1.01 6.05 -5.80
N ARG A 15 -0.01 6.71 -5.23
CA ARG A 15 -1.33 6.13 -4.98
C ARG A 15 -1.93 5.55 -6.27
N ALA A 16 -1.94 6.30 -7.37
CA ALA A 16 -2.51 5.83 -8.64
C ALA A 16 -1.75 4.63 -9.23
N HIS A 17 -0.46 4.50 -8.94
CA HIS A 17 0.34 3.35 -9.35
C HIS A 17 0.12 2.13 -8.46
N CYS A 18 0.09 2.31 -7.14
CA CYS A 18 -0.23 1.25 -6.20
C CYS A 18 -1.65 0.72 -6.42
N MET A 19 -2.63 1.60 -6.70
CA MET A 19 -4.01 1.19 -7.02
C MET A 19 -4.09 0.34 -8.28
N ARG A 20 -3.30 0.65 -9.33
CA ARG A 20 -3.23 -0.17 -10.54
C ARG A 20 -2.58 -1.53 -10.30
N ARG A 21 -1.57 -1.56 -9.43
CA ARG A 21 -0.80 -2.76 -9.07
C ARG A 21 -1.60 -3.71 -8.17
N ASP A 22 -2.18 -3.17 -7.10
CA ASP A 22 -2.77 -3.95 -6.01
C ASP A 22 -4.28 -4.21 -6.21
N GLN A 23 -5.01 -3.25 -6.81
CA GLN A 23 -6.46 -3.28 -7.14
C GLN A 23 -7.43 -3.43 -5.96
N CYS A 24 -7.01 -4.02 -4.85
CA CYS A 24 -7.76 -4.21 -3.63
C CYS A 24 -6.86 -3.98 -2.41
N CYS A 25 -7.44 -4.02 -1.22
CA CYS A 25 -6.65 -4.07 0.01
C CYS A 25 -5.80 -5.36 0.02
N VAL A 26 -4.47 -5.22 0.06
CA VAL A 26 -3.54 -6.36 0.01
C VAL A 26 -3.70 -7.29 1.22
N LEU A 27 -4.26 -6.78 2.32
CA LEU A 27 -4.44 -7.55 3.55
C LEU A 27 -5.76 -8.32 3.55
N SER A 28 -6.88 -7.66 3.23
CA SER A 28 -8.22 -8.24 3.34
C SER A 28 -8.79 -8.77 2.03
N GLY A 29 -8.19 -8.42 0.89
CA GLY A 29 -8.69 -8.71 -0.45
C GLY A 29 -9.92 -7.88 -0.86
N ARG A 30 -10.41 -6.97 -0.01
CA ARG A 30 -11.61 -6.16 -0.27
C ARG A 30 -11.31 -5.00 -1.23
N CYS A 31 -12.21 -4.77 -2.18
CA CYS A 31 -12.17 -3.63 -3.11
C CYS A 31 -13.49 -2.86 -3.20
N GLU A 32 -14.61 -3.47 -2.82
CA GLU A 32 -15.95 -2.85 -2.82
C GLU A 32 -16.32 -2.41 -1.39
N ASP A 33 -17.09 -1.33 -1.27
CA ASP A 33 -17.62 -0.77 -0.02
C ASP A 33 -16.57 -0.42 1.06
N VAL A 34 -15.32 -0.21 0.66
CA VAL A 34 -14.23 0.19 1.54
C VAL A 34 -13.45 1.36 0.97
N VAL A 35 -13.07 2.31 1.82
CA VAL A 35 -12.16 3.39 1.45
C VAL A 35 -10.75 2.83 1.39
N LEU A 36 -10.16 2.80 0.20
CA LEU A 36 -8.78 2.36 -0.01
C LEU A 36 -7.82 3.55 0.14
N LYS A 37 -6.71 3.33 0.86
CA LYS A 37 -5.60 4.26 1.06
C LYS A 37 -4.31 3.60 0.58
N CYS A 38 -3.39 4.41 0.05
CA CYS A 38 -2.03 3.99 -0.24
C CYS A 38 -1.17 4.25 0.99
N SER A 39 -0.85 3.19 1.73
CA SER A 39 0.05 3.25 2.88
C SER A 39 1.49 3.24 2.38
N HIS A 40 2.33 4.08 2.97
CA HIS A 40 3.77 3.92 2.82
C HIS A 40 4.22 2.77 3.73
N VAL A 41 5.05 1.85 3.22
CA VAL A 41 5.61 0.79 4.05
C VAL A 41 6.61 1.38 5.05
N LEU A 42 7.46 2.28 4.59
CA LEU A 42 8.31 3.12 5.43
C LEU A 42 7.84 4.56 5.33
N THR A 43 7.71 5.25 6.47
CA THR A 43 7.32 6.67 6.48
C THR A 43 8.21 7.49 5.53
N PRO A 44 7.69 8.54 4.87
CA PRO A 44 8.44 9.26 3.85
C PRO A 44 9.85 9.71 4.30
N GLU A 45 9.98 10.20 5.53
CA GLU A 45 11.23 10.64 6.13
C GLU A 45 12.21 9.48 6.32
N TYR A 46 11.71 8.35 6.87
CA TYR A 46 12.54 7.18 7.11
C TYR A 46 12.89 6.48 5.79
N GLY A 47 11.94 6.30 4.88
CA GLY A 47 12.15 5.67 3.57
C GLY A 47 13.20 6.43 2.77
N ALA A 48 13.10 7.77 2.68
CA ALA A 48 14.10 8.58 1.99
C ALA A 48 15.52 8.34 2.50
N LYS A 49 15.68 8.20 3.81
CA LYS A 49 16.95 7.93 4.47
C LYS A 49 17.37 6.47 4.25
N TRP A 50 16.48 5.53 4.52
CA TRP A 50 16.73 4.09 4.46
C TRP A 50 17.18 3.63 3.07
N PHE A 51 16.54 4.13 2.00
CA PHE A 51 16.94 3.85 0.62
C PHE A 51 18.26 4.52 0.21
N ALA A 52 18.68 5.58 0.90
CA ALA A 52 19.89 6.35 0.55
C ALA A 52 21.15 5.94 1.33
N GLU A 53 21.01 5.26 2.46
CA GLU A 53 22.11 5.07 3.42
C GLU A 53 22.99 3.84 3.20
N GLU A 54 22.50 2.77 2.59
CA GLU A 54 23.30 1.55 2.35
C GLU A 54 23.53 1.30 0.87
N LEU A 55 24.75 0.86 0.54
CA LEU A 55 25.31 0.78 -0.80
C LEU A 55 24.51 -0.06 -1.81
N ASP A 56 23.57 -0.88 -1.37
CA ASP A 56 22.77 -1.75 -2.23
C ASP A 56 21.25 -1.50 -2.11
N ARG A 57 20.80 -0.62 -1.20
CA ARG A 57 19.35 -0.37 -1.00
C ARG A 57 18.74 0.51 -2.09
N GLY A 58 19.57 1.24 -2.82
CA GLY A 58 19.14 1.97 -4.01
C GLY A 58 18.58 1.05 -5.10
N ASP A 59 19.02 -0.21 -5.15
CA ASP A 59 18.54 -1.21 -6.12
C ASP A 59 17.09 -1.66 -5.82
N PHE A 60 16.61 -1.42 -4.60
CA PHE A 60 15.21 -1.63 -4.23
C PHE A 60 14.28 -0.52 -4.74
N LEU A 61 14.79 0.50 -5.43
CA LEU A 61 13.99 1.56 -6.01
C LEU A 61 13.64 1.25 -7.46
N CYS A 62 12.43 1.63 -7.89
CA CYS A 62 12.06 1.61 -9.31
C CYS A 62 12.25 2.99 -9.97
N SER A 63 12.55 4.03 -9.19
CA SER A 63 12.60 5.43 -9.63
C SER A 63 11.25 5.93 -10.19
N PHE A 64 10.16 5.44 -9.62
CA PHE A 64 8.81 5.68 -10.14
C PHE A 64 7.76 5.73 -9.02
N PRO A 65 6.82 6.69 -9.06
CA PRO A 65 6.54 7.66 -10.11
C PRO A 65 7.52 8.83 -10.18
N THR A 66 7.52 9.50 -11.33
CA THR A 66 8.19 10.78 -11.56
C THR A 66 7.14 11.85 -11.89
N VAL A 67 7.18 13.01 -11.23
CA VAL A 67 6.27 14.15 -11.48
C VAL A 67 7.10 15.35 -11.92
N ALA A 68 6.76 15.96 -13.05
CA ALA A 68 7.52 17.07 -13.65
C ALA A 68 9.04 16.78 -13.79
N GLY A 69 9.40 15.53 -14.12
CA GLY A 69 10.78 15.08 -14.24
C GLY A 69 11.50 14.86 -12.91
N ARG A 70 10.79 14.94 -11.77
CA ARG A 70 11.34 14.76 -10.43
C ARG A 70 10.91 13.44 -9.81
N TYR A 71 11.85 12.81 -9.11
CA TYR A 71 11.68 11.58 -8.37
C TYR A 71 12.16 11.77 -6.93
N LEU A 72 11.49 11.14 -5.97
CA LEU A 72 11.88 11.12 -4.56
C LEU A 72 11.73 9.68 -4.02
N PRO A 73 12.78 9.08 -3.43
CA PRO A 73 12.74 7.70 -2.93
C PRO A 73 11.60 7.40 -1.96
N ALA A 74 11.22 8.39 -1.13
CA ALA A 74 10.09 8.28 -0.21
C ALA A 74 8.78 7.85 -0.89
N PHE A 75 8.55 8.33 -2.11
CA PHE A 75 7.31 8.13 -2.87
C PHE A 75 7.44 7.04 -3.93
N ASP A 76 8.51 6.25 -3.92
CA ASP A 76 8.65 5.15 -4.87
C ASP A 76 7.52 4.13 -4.69
N ILE A 77 7.03 3.57 -5.78
CA ILE A 77 5.97 2.57 -5.79
C ILE A 77 6.33 1.34 -4.93
N LYS A 78 7.62 0.99 -4.84
CA LYS A 78 8.12 -0.09 -3.98
C LYS A 78 8.11 0.25 -2.49
N ASN A 79 7.77 1.49 -2.12
CA ASN A 79 7.49 1.88 -0.75
C ASN A 79 5.99 2.00 -0.45
N GLY A 80 5.11 1.54 -1.33
CA GLY A 80 3.66 1.70 -1.19
C GLY A 80 2.90 0.40 -1.25
N VAL A 81 1.77 0.31 -0.54
CA VAL A 81 0.75 -0.74 -0.68
C VAL A 81 -0.67 -0.20 -0.46
N ILE A 82 -1.65 -0.82 -1.11
CA ILE A 82 -3.06 -0.47 -0.91
C ILE A 82 -3.67 -1.21 0.27
N MET A 83 -4.26 -0.46 1.20
CA MET A 83 -4.97 -0.97 2.38
C MET A 83 -6.34 -0.31 2.51
N SER A 84 -7.27 -0.95 3.24
CA SER A 84 -8.47 -0.26 3.69
C SER A 84 -8.10 0.78 4.76
N ALA A 85 -8.89 1.85 4.88
CA ALA A 85 -8.57 2.97 5.77
C ALA A 85 -8.33 2.58 7.24
N ASP A 86 -9.13 1.64 7.76
CA ASP A 86 -9.00 1.09 9.12
C ASP A 86 -7.70 0.30 9.34
N LEU A 87 -7.30 -0.48 8.33
CA LEU A 87 -6.06 -1.25 8.36
C LEU A 87 -4.84 -0.37 8.13
N HIS A 88 -4.97 0.68 7.30
CA HIS A 88 -3.94 1.69 7.09
C HIS A 88 -3.59 2.39 8.41
N GLU A 89 -4.59 2.87 9.15
CA GLU A 89 -4.39 3.51 10.46
C GLU A 89 -3.76 2.53 11.47
N SER A 90 -4.19 1.27 11.46
CA SER A 90 -3.61 0.24 12.33
C SER A 90 -2.16 -0.12 11.96
N PHE A 91 -1.79 -0.02 10.68
CA PHE A 91 -0.45 -0.28 10.18
C PHE A 91 0.50 0.84 10.59
N ASP A 92 0.12 2.10 10.34
CA ASP A 92 0.89 3.29 10.70
C ASP A 92 1.10 3.40 12.22
N ALA A 93 0.13 2.94 13.02
CA ALA A 93 0.22 2.86 14.48
C ALA A 93 1.01 1.65 15.00
N PHE A 94 1.69 0.90 14.12
CA PHE A 94 2.45 -0.31 14.44
C PHE A 94 1.68 -1.37 15.23
N ARG A 95 0.35 -1.46 15.06
CA ARG A 95 -0.45 -2.50 15.71
C ARG A 95 -0.22 -3.88 15.09
N PHE A 96 0.26 -3.89 13.86
CA PHE A 96 0.70 -5.07 13.15
C PHE A 96 1.80 -4.68 12.16
N SER A 97 2.46 -5.69 11.60
CA SER A 97 3.40 -5.53 10.50
C SER A 97 3.28 -6.70 9.52
N ILE A 98 4.05 -6.67 8.45
CA ILE A 98 4.13 -7.72 7.44
C ILE A 98 5.50 -8.37 7.55
N TRP A 99 5.52 -9.70 7.64
CA TRP A 99 6.71 -10.52 7.76
C TRP A 99 6.90 -11.39 6.51
N PRO A 100 8.01 -11.24 5.77
CA PRO A 100 8.31 -12.12 4.65
C PRO A 100 8.81 -13.50 5.14
N ARG A 101 8.30 -14.57 4.52
CA ARG A 101 8.73 -15.97 4.76
C ARG A 101 8.45 -16.79 3.51
N ASP A 102 9.40 -17.63 3.08
CA ASP A 102 9.24 -18.57 1.96
C ASP A 102 8.70 -17.92 0.67
N ASN A 103 9.26 -16.76 0.28
CA ASN A 103 8.82 -15.95 -0.87
C ASN A 103 7.35 -15.47 -0.82
N LYS A 104 6.76 -15.46 0.37
CA LYS A 104 5.42 -14.96 0.67
C LYS A 104 5.48 -13.94 1.80
N PHE A 105 4.38 -13.23 1.99
CA PHE A 105 4.24 -12.20 3.01
C PHE A 105 3.10 -12.56 3.95
N PHE A 106 3.32 -12.40 5.26
CA PHE A 106 2.35 -12.78 6.27
C PHE A 106 2.13 -11.66 7.28
N VAL A 107 0.90 -11.49 7.75
CA VAL A 107 0.57 -10.53 8.80
C VAL A 107 1.14 -11.00 10.14
N HIS A 108 1.87 -10.12 10.83
CA HIS A 108 2.30 -10.29 12.21
C HIS A 108 1.57 -9.27 13.10
N LEU A 109 0.65 -9.75 13.94
CA LEU A 109 -0.10 -8.91 14.88
C LEU A 109 0.68 -8.69 16.19
N PHE A 110 0.84 -7.44 16.61
CA PHE A 110 1.27 -7.06 17.96
C PHE A 110 0.06 -6.85 18.88
N TYR A 111 -1.04 -6.36 18.33
CA TYR A 111 -2.34 -6.25 18.99
C TYR A 111 -3.45 -6.88 18.15
N PRO A 112 -4.60 -7.25 18.75
CA PRO A 112 -5.79 -7.59 17.99
C PRO A 112 -6.19 -6.43 17.06
N VAL A 113 -6.41 -6.75 15.78
CA VAL A 113 -6.89 -5.82 14.75
C VAL A 113 -8.06 -6.48 14.04
N THR A 114 -9.21 -5.79 14.01
CA THR A 114 -10.42 -6.30 13.37
C THR A 114 -10.17 -6.62 11.90
N GLY A 115 -10.61 -7.79 11.45
CA GLY A 115 -10.47 -8.20 10.05
C GLY A 115 -9.11 -8.80 9.67
N LEU A 116 -8.15 -8.86 10.60
CA LEU A 116 -6.85 -9.53 10.38
C LEU A 116 -6.65 -10.74 11.31
N ARG A 117 -5.89 -11.71 10.83
CA ARG A 117 -5.38 -12.83 11.64
C ARG A 117 -3.86 -12.87 11.58
N HIS A 118 -3.23 -13.19 12.71
CA HIS A 118 -1.79 -13.45 12.74
C HIS A 118 -1.47 -14.65 11.81
N GLY A 119 -0.43 -14.52 11.00
CA GLY A 119 -0.06 -15.51 9.99
C GLY A 119 -0.95 -15.53 8.74
N GLN A 120 -1.89 -14.58 8.60
CA GLN A 120 -2.65 -14.42 7.36
C GLN A 120 -1.73 -14.03 6.21
N GLU A 121 -1.83 -14.73 5.08
CA GLU A 121 -1.06 -14.40 3.88
C GLU A 121 -1.56 -13.09 3.27
N VAL A 122 -0.63 -12.22 2.89
CA VAL A 122 -0.91 -10.97 2.18
C VAL A 122 -1.09 -11.28 0.70
N THR A 123 -2.13 -10.70 0.11
CA THR A 123 -2.39 -10.80 -1.33
C THR A 123 -1.32 -10.01 -2.07
N THR A 124 -0.60 -10.69 -2.96
CA THR A 124 0.39 -10.06 -3.83
C THR A 124 -0.22 -9.72 -5.20
N PRO A 125 0.33 -8.74 -5.94
CA PRO A 125 -0.19 -8.34 -7.24
C PRO A 125 -0.30 -9.49 -8.24
N HIS A 126 -1.31 -9.42 -9.11
CA HIS A 126 -1.52 -10.42 -10.15
C HIS A 126 -0.35 -10.48 -11.15
N ILE A 127 -0.03 -11.69 -11.57
CA ILE A 127 0.87 -11.96 -12.69
C ILE A 127 0.07 -11.79 -14.00
N LEU A 128 0.70 -11.23 -15.03
CA LEU A 128 0.15 -11.11 -16.38
C LEU A 128 0.75 -12.22 -17.27
N PRO A 129 0.32 -13.50 -17.15
CA PRO A 129 1.05 -14.66 -17.71
C PRO A 129 1.30 -14.59 -19.22
N ASN A 130 0.47 -13.86 -19.97
CA ASN A 130 0.57 -13.74 -21.43
C ASN A 130 1.10 -12.35 -21.88
N GLY A 131 1.61 -11.54 -20.95
CA GLY A 131 2.21 -10.24 -21.25
C GLY A 131 3.70 -10.34 -21.60
N PRO A 132 4.29 -9.32 -22.23
CA PRO A 132 5.74 -9.26 -22.49
C PRO A 132 6.56 -9.21 -21.19
N THR A 133 5.95 -8.76 -20.08
CA THR A 133 6.55 -8.68 -18.75
C THR A 133 5.58 -9.30 -17.72
N PRO A 134 5.51 -10.64 -17.62
CA PRO A 134 4.50 -11.30 -16.80
C PRO A 134 4.53 -10.93 -15.32
N ASN A 135 5.72 -10.67 -14.77
CA ASN A 135 5.91 -10.31 -13.37
C ASN A 135 5.89 -8.79 -13.13
N TYR A 136 5.57 -7.95 -14.13
CA TYR A 136 5.71 -6.49 -14.03
C TYR A 136 5.15 -5.90 -12.73
N PHE A 137 3.91 -6.21 -12.36
CA PHE A 137 3.32 -5.68 -11.12
C PHE A 137 3.90 -6.31 -9.85
N ARG A 138 4.32 -7.57 -9.92
CA ARG A 138 4.97 -8.27 -8.82
C ARG A 138 6.35 -7.68 -8.52
N ASP A 139 7.12 -7.40 -9.57
CA ASP A 139 8.47 -6.81 -9.47
C ASP A 139 8.44 -5.34 -9.00
N LEU A 140 7.25 -4.71 -8.99
CA LEU A 140 6.99 -3.39 -8.45
C LEU A 140 6.40 -3.42 -7.03
N PHE A 141 6.12 -4.60 -6.48
CA PHE A 141 5.68 -4.73 -5.09
C PHE A 141 6.87 -4.45 -4.14
N PRO A 142 6.64 -3.99 -2.90
CA PRO A 142 7.75 -3.77 -1.98
C PRO A 142 8.59 -5.02 -1.76
N GLU A 143 9.90 -4.83 -1.74
CA GLU A 143 10.87 -5.89 -1.49
C GLU A 143 10.75 -6.39 -0.04
N PRO A 144 11.10 -7.67 0.23
CA PRO A 144 11.11 -8.23 1.58
C PRO A 144 11.82 -7.34 2.62
N GLU A 145 12.93 -6.72 2.23
CA GLU A 145 13.77 -5.87 3.07
C GLU A 145 13.03 -4.61 3.54
N VAL A 146 12.15 -4.06 2.70
CA VAL A 146 11.33 -2.88 3.05
C VAL A 146 10.33 -3.25 4.15
N PHE A 147 9.67 -4.42 4.02
CA PHE A 147 8.77 -4.92 5.07
C PHE A 147 9.52 -5.32 6.35
N LEU A 148 10.72 -5.89 6.24
CA LEU A 148 11.56 -6.20 7.41
C LEU A 148 11.98 -4.93 8.16
N ALA A 149 12.28 -3.84 7.45
CA ALA A 149 12.57 -2.56 8.07
C ALA A 149 11.35 -2.00 8.83
N HIS A 150 10.15 -2.06 8.24
CA HIS A 150 8.90 -1.70 8.94
C HIS A 150 8.67 -2.60 10.16
N PHE A 151 8.87 -3.91 10.03
CA PHE A 151 8.77 -4.85 11.14
C PHE A 151 9.73 -4.52 12.29
N ALA A 152 10.98 -4.16 12.00
CA ALA A 152 11.93 -3.75 13.02
C ALA A 152 11.46 -2.49 13.77
N GLN A 153 10.90 -1.50 13.05
CA GLN A 153 10.30 -0.32 13.69
C GLN A 153 9.13 -0.69 14.58
N ALA A 154 8.23 -1.55 14.10
CA ALA A 154 7.08 -2.01 14.87
C ALA A 154 7.52 -2.77 16.14
N VAL A 155 8.51 -3.65 16.05
CA VAL A 155 9.07 -4.34 17.22
C VAL A 155 9.63 -3.34 18.22
N LEU A 156 10.44 -2.38 17.78
CA LEU A 156 11.03 -1.37 18.67
C LEU A 156 9.96 -0.49 19.34
N PHE A 157 8.94 -0.09 18.58
CA PHE A 157 7.80 0.68 19.11
C PHE A 157 7.08 -0.09 20.21
N ASN A 158 6.74 -1.36 19.95
CA ASN A 158 6.02 -2.20 20.88
C ASN A 158 6.87 -2.67 22.08
N MET A 159 8.19 -2.78 21.93
CA MET A 159 9.10 -3.13 23.03
C MET A 159 9.36 -1.95 23.98
N ARG A 160 9.33 -0.70 23.50
CA ARG A 160 9.50 0.49 24.37
C ARG A 160 8.45 0.53 25.49
N GLY A 161 7.22 0.11 25.22
CA GLY A 161 6.15 0.04 26.23
C GLY A 161 6.17 -1.21 27.13
N ALA A 162 7.01 -2.21 26.85
CA ALA A 162 7.06 -3.45 27.62
C ALA A 162 7.89 -3.35 28.92
N GLY A 163 8.61 -2.24 29.13
CA GLY A 163 9.46 -1.99 30.30
C GLY A 163 8.98 -0.88 31.24
N GLU A 164 7.96 -0.10 30.87
CA GLU A 164 7.42 0.96 31.71
C GLU A 164 6.29 0.41 32.59
N ALA A 165 6.45 0.52 33.91
CA ALA A 165 5.36 0.23 34.83
C ALA A 165 4.17 1.15 34.49
N TYR A 166 2.99 0.57 34.29
CA TYR A 166 1.75 1.33 34.14
C TYR A 166 1.52 2.19 35.40
N ILE A 167 1.87 3.47 35.32
CA ILE A 167 1.46 4.49 36.28
C ILE A 167 0.32 5.24 35.57
N PRO A 168 -0.94 5.13 36.04
CA PRO A 168 -2.03 5.90 35.45
C PRO A 168 -1.80 7.38 35.77
N SER A 169 -1.29 8.14 34.81
CA SER A 169 -1.16 9.59 34.93
C SER A 169 -2.46 10.25 34.45
N ASN A 170 -3.22 10.80 35.39
CA ASN A 170 -4.10 11.94 35.14
C ASN A 170 -3.19 13.12 34.74
N ASP A 171 -2.88 13.28 33.47
CA ASP A 171 -2.39 14.57 32.98
C ASP A 171 -2.70 14.75 31.49
N SER A 172 -3.52 15.76 31.21
CA SER A 172 -3.89 16.23 29.90
C SER A 172 -2.72 17.04 29.31
N GLY A 173 -1.80 16.34 28.65
CA GLY A 173 -0.69 16.93 27.89
C GLY A 173 -0.97 16.87 26.39
N ASP A 174 -1.54 17.96 25.88
CA ASP A 174 -1.86 18.24 24.50
C ASP A 174 -0.59 18.49 23.66
N TYR A 175 -0.19 17.49 22.86
CA TYR A 175 0.68 17.65 21.69
C TYR A 175 0.37 16.54 20.68
N THR A 176 -0.51 16.83 19.72
CA THR A 176 -0.80 15.96 18.58
C THR A 176 0.15 16.28 17.42
N ASP A 177 1.10 15.39 17.15
CA ASP A 177 1.85 15.34 15.88
C ASP A 177 0.94 14.93 14.69
N ASP A 178 -0.35 14.69 14.94
CA ASP A 178 -1.36 14.25 13.96
C ASP A 178 -1.84 15.37 13.00
N ASP A 179 -1.59 16.65 13.30
CA ASP A 179 -2.15 17.77 12.52
C ASP A 179 -1.43 18.07 11.20
N ILE A 180 -0.20 17.59 11.02
CA ILE A 180 0.60 17.89 9.81
C ILE A 180 0.15 17.01 8.63
N PHE A 181 -0.35 15.81 8.89
CA PHE A 181 -0.69 14.83 7.84
C PHE A 181 -2.19 14.49 7.75
N ALA A 182 -3.00 14.76 8.78
CA ALA A 182 -4.46 14.60 8.71
C ALA A 182 -5.11 15.53 7.66
N ASN A 183 -4.59 16.77 7.54
CA ASN A 183 -5.12 17.82 6.66
C ASN A 183 -4.76 17.68 5.17
N LEU A 184 -4.17 16.56 4.74
CA LEU A 184 -3.89 16.24 3.33
C LEU A 184 -4.92 15.28 2.72
N SER A 185 -5.88 14.79 3.52
CA SER A 185 -6.87 13.80 3.08
C SER A 185 -8.22 14.38 2.64
N GLU A 186 -8.52 15.65 2.92
CA GLU A 186 -9.91 16.15 2.82
C GLU A 186 -10.30 16.92 1.54
N ASP A 187 -9.37 17.44 0.73
CA ASP A 187 -9.76 18.40 -0.33
C ASP A 187 -9.68 17.89 -1.79
N LEU A 188 -10.07 16.64 -2.06
CA LEU A 188 -10.25 16.15 -3.44
C LEU A 188 -11.57 15.38 -3.61
N GLN A 189 -12.66 15.98 -3.16
CA GLN A 189 -14.02 15.51 -3.47
C GLN A 189 -14.55 15.98 -4.84
N PHE A 190 -13.79 16.75 -5.62
CA PHE A 190 -14.24 17.22 -6.93
C PHE A 190 -13.44 16.59 -8.09
N HIS A 191 -14.18 15.89 -8.96
CA HIS A 191 -13.80 15.29 -10.25
C HIS A 191 -13.24 13.85 -10.33
N TRP A 192 -13.09 13.10 -9.23
CA TRP A 192 -12.59 11.70 -9.28
C TRP A 192 -13.67 10.62 -9.45
N TRP A 193 -14.92 10.92 -9.11
CA TRP A 193 -16.00 9.92 -9.11
C TRP A 193 -16.36 9.40 -10.51
N ASP A 194 -16.34 10.25 -11.54
CA ASP A 194 -16.69 9.85 -12.91
C ASP A 194 -15.61 8.98 -13.57
N SER A 195 -14.34 9.19 -13.21
CA SER A 195 -13.21 8.45 -13.80
C SER A 195 -13.07 7.05 -13.22
N GLU A 196 -13.28 6.89 -11.91
CA GLU A 196 -13.20 5.58 -11.23
C GLU A 196 -14.40 4.69 -11.56
N GLN A 197 -15.63 5.25 -11.60
CA GLN A 197 -16.79 4.48 -12.05
C GLN A 197 -16.66 4.07 -13.52
N GLU A 198 -16.07 4.91 -14.38
CA GLU A 198 -15.93 4.58 -15.79
C GLU A 198 -14.82 3.53 -16.03
N LEU A 199 -13.72 3.55 -15.26
CA LEU A 199 -12.70 2.50 -15.32
C LEU A 199 -13.22 1.17 -14.78
N ALA A 200 -13.90 1.18 -13.63
CA ALA A 200 -14.51 -0.01 -13.04
C ALA A 200 -15.58 -0.62 -13.97
N ARG A 201 -16.45 0.22 -14.57
CA ARG A 201 -17.42 -0.22 -15.60
C ARG A 201 -16.72 -0.81 -16.82
N LYS A 202 -15.61 -0.23 -17.28
CA LYS A 202 -14.83 -0.76 -18.42
C LYS A 202 -14.19 -2.11 -18.11
N ILE A 203 -13.74 -2.34 -16.88
CA ILE A 203 -13.17 -3.63 -16.44
C ILE A 203 -14.26 -4.71 -16.32
N VAL A 204 -15.39 -4.41 -15.66
CA VAL A 204 -16.51 -5.35 -15.52
C VAL A 204 -17.12 -5.69 -16.90
N ARG A 205 -17.25 -4.71 -17.79
CA ARG A 205 -17.76 -4.93 -19.16
C ARG A 205 -16.81 -5.79 -20.00
N ARG A 206 -15.49 -5.66 -19.82
CA ARG A 206 -14.49 -6.51 -20.49
C ARG A 206 -14.59 -7.95 -20.02
N ASP A 207 -14.83 -8.18 -18.73
CA ASP A 207 -15.00 -9.53 -18.18
C ASP A 207 -16.33 -10.17 -18.59
N GLN A 208 -17.43 -9.41 -18.67
CA GLN A 208 -18.70 -9.90 -19.20
C GLN A 208 -18.62 -10.27 -20.69
N LEU A 209 -17.89 -9.48 -21.50
CA LEU A 209 -17.64 -9.79 -22.91
C LEU A 209 -16.77 -11.05 -23.08
N ARG A 210 -15.75 -11.23 -22.23
CA ARG A 210 -14.92 -12.45 -22.22
C ARG A 210 -15.73 -13.70 -21.87
N ARG A 211 -16.58 -13.63 -20.84
CA ARG A 211 -17.47 -14.74 -20.45
C ARG A 211 -18.50 -15.06 -21.55
N SER A 212 -18.99 -14.05 -22.25
CA SER A 212 -19.95 -14.24 -23.35
C SER A 212 -19.31 -14.83 -24.59
N CYS A 213 -18.07 -14.45 -24.93
CA CYS A 213 -17.30 -15.09 -26.00
C CYS A 213 -16.93 -16.53 -25.67
N ALA A 214 -16.51 -16.82 -24.44
CA ALA A 214 -16.19 -18.18 -24.00
C ALA A 214 -17.41 -19.13 -24.05
N ARG A 215 -18.59 -18.63 -23.69
CA ARG A 215 -19.86 -19.38 -23.80
C ARG A 215 -20.24 -19.64 -25.25
N TYR A 216 -20.10 -18.66 -26.14
CA TYR A 216 -20.37 -18.84 -27.57
C TYR A 216 -19.42 -19.85 -28.22
N GLN A 217 -18.14 -19.87 -27.83
CA GLN A 217 -17.17 -20.86 -28.31
C GLN A 217 -17.52 -22.27 -27.83
N TYR A 218 -17.93 -22.43 -26.58
CA TYR A 218 -18.37 -23.72 -26.04
C TYR A 218 -19.65 -24.25 -26.74
N GLU A 219 -20.60 -23.37 -27.06
CA GLU A 219 -21.84 -23.75 -27.77
C GLU A 219 -21.57 -24.14 -29.24
N VAL A 220 -20.56 -23.55 -29.88
CA VAL A 220 -20.13 -23.90 -31.24
C VAL A 220 -19.35 -25.22 -31.28
N GLU A 221 -18.60 -25.56 -30.23
CA GLU A 221 -17.85 -26.82 -30.14
C GLU A 221 -18.72 -28.04 -29.78
N GLN A 222 -19.94 -27.81 -29.28
CA GLN A 222 -20.90 -28.86 -28.88
C GLN A 222 -22.03 -29.08 -29.91
N ALA A 223 -22.02 -28.35 -31.03
CA ALA A 223 -22.99 -28.45 -32.14
C ALA A 223 -22.37 -29.17 -33.35
#